data_AF-A0A661ZC73-F1
#
_entry.id   AF-A0A661ZC73-F1
#
_cell.length_a   1.000
_cell.length_b   1.000
_cell.length_c   1.000
_cell.angle_alpha   90.00
_cell.angle_beta   90.00
_cell.angle_gamma   90.00
#
_symmetry.space_group_name_H-M   'P 1'
#
loop_
_entity.id
_entity.type
_entity.pdbx_description
1 polymer ?
#
loop_
_entity_poly.entity_id
_entity_poly.type
_entity_poly.pdbx_seq_one_letter_code
_entity_poly.pdbx_strand_id
1 'polypeptide(L)' 'EYRDYKNGQFIYHRFGNSFVKEGFEKVIVESYCKKHSKYLKKLGFRNVDGSTFMKDLVT' A
#
# COMPACT_ATOMS: atom_id res chain seq x y z
N GLU A 1 -21.11 -6.19 -3.86
CA GLU A 1 -20.40 -5.08 -3.17
C GLU A 1 -18.96 -5.42 -2.75
N TYR A 2 -18.16 -6.06 -3.61
CA TYR A 2 -16.73 -6.36 -3.33
C TYR A 2 -15.87 -6.25 -4.60
N ARG A 3 -16.22 -5.31 -5.49
CA ARG A 3 -15.56 -5.19 -6.80
C ARG A 3 -14.24 -4.41 -6.71
N ASP A 4 -14.10 -3.49 -5.74
CA ASP A 4 -12.94 -2.60 -5.66
C ASP A 4 -11.76 -3.12 -4.83
N TYR A 5 -11.98 -4.06 -3.89
CA TYR A 5 -10.91 -4.60 -3.06
C TYR A 5 -9.87 -5.41 -3.87
N LYS A 6 -10.31 -6.03 -4.97
CA LYS A 6 -9.42 -6.81 -5.85
C LYS A 6 -8.57 -5.94 -6.76
N ASN A 7 -9.07 -4.76 -7.15
CA ASN A 7 -8.32 -3.86 -8.03
C ASN A 7 -7.09 -3.29 -7.33
N GLY A 8 -7.23 -2.84 -6.07
CA GLY A 8 -6.09 -2.37 -5.28
C GLY A 8 -5.06 -3.47 -5.01
N GLN A 9 -5.51 -4.69 -4.73
CA GLN A 9 -4.63 -5.84 -4.52
C GLN A 9 -3.91 -6.24 -5.82
N PHE A 10 -4.60 -6.21 -6.96
CA PHE A 10 -4.03 -6.49 -8.28
C PHE A 10 -3.01 -5.44 -8.71
N ILE A 11 -3.31 -4.15 -8.51
CA ILE A 11 -2.36 -3.07 -8.82
C ILE A 11 -1.09 -3.25 -7.98
N TYR A 12 -1.24 -3.47 -6.67
CA TYR A 12 -0.12 -3.65 -5.77
C TYR A 12 0.74 -4.88 -6.11
N HIS A 13 0.13 -6.04 -6.37
CA HIS A 13 0.88 -7.27 -6.66
C HIS A 13 1.47 -7.29 -8.07
N ARG A 14 0.79 -6.71 -9.08
CA ARG A 14 1.23 -6.78 -10.47
C ARG A 14 2.20 -5.65 -10.85
N PHE A 15 2.00 -4.45 -10.31
CA PHE A 15 2.85 -3.30 -10.64
C PHE A 15 3.97 -3.05 -9.62
N GLY A 16 4.02 -3.76 -8.49
CA GLY A 16 5.14 -3.65 -7.54
C GLY A 16 6.51 -3.77 -8.21
N ASN A 17 6.67 -4.77 -9.09
CA ASN A 17 7.90 -4.95 -9.86
C ASN A 17 8.13 -3.87 -10.94
N SER A 18 7.07 -3.23 -11.45
CA SER A 18 7.20 -2.10 -12.38
C SER A 18 7.68 -0.86 -11.65
N PHE A 19 7.14 -0.60 -10.46
CA PHE A 19 7.53 0.55 -9.65
C PHE A 19 9.01 0.47 -9.22
N VAL A 20 9.48 -0.72 -8.83
CA VAL A 20 10.91 -0.91 -8.56
C VAL A 20 11.75 -0.66 -9.82
N LYS A 21 11.33 -1.18 -10.98
CA LYS A 21 12.04 -0.96 -12.26
C LYS A 21 12.08 0.50 -12.70
N GLU A 22 11.05 1.27 -12.36
CA GLU A 22 10.94 2.69 -12.67
C GLU A 22 11.64 3.58 -11.62
N GLY A 23 12.26 2.99 -10.58
CA GLY A 23 13.05 3.72 -9.59
C GLY A 23 12.24 4.27 -8.41
N PHE A 24 11.02 3.80 -8.19
CA PHE A 24 10.24 4.19 -7.03
C PHE A 24 10.75 3.47 -5.76
N GLU A 25 11.09 4.24 -4.74
CA GLU A 25 11.67 3.72 -3.49
C GLU A 25 10.64 3.40 -2.41
N LYS A 26 9.48 4.06 -2.43
CA LYS A 26 8.47 3.98 -1.36
C LYS A 26 7.06 4.20 -1.85
N VAL A 27 6.10 3.59 -1.15
CA VAL A 27 4.66 3.79 -1.33
C VAL A 27 4.09 4.48 -0.10
N ILE A 28 3.35 5.56 -0.32
CA ILE A 28 2.67 6.34 0.73
C ILE A 28 1.16 6.25 0.48
N VAL A 29 0.39 5.97 1.54
CA VAL A 29 -1.07 5.81 1.49
C VAL A 29 -1.70 6.42 2.73
N GLU A 30 -2.82 7.10 2.56
CA GLU A 30 -3.63 7.59 3.68
C GLU A 30 -4.77 6.65 4.04
N SER A 31 -5.14 6.64 5.32
CA SER A 31 -6.15 5.78 5.90
C SER A 31 -6.93 6.51 6.97
N TYR A 32 -8.23 6.64 6.75
CA TYR A 32 -9.15 7.35 7.65
C TYR A 32 -10.11 6.40 8.39
N CYS A 33 -9.97 5.08 8.21
CA CYS A 33 -10.83 4.11 8.87
C CYS A 33 -10.05 2.92 9.44
N LYS A 34 -10.46 2.45 10.62
CA LYS A 34 -9.76 1.40 11.38
C LYS A 34 -9.55 0.11 10.58
N LYS A 35 -10.51 -0.26 9.72
CA LYS A 35 -10.42 -1.46 8.88
C LYS A 35 -9.29 -1.34 7.85
N HIS A 36 -9.19 -0.20 7.16
CA HIS A 36 -8.14 0.05 6.18
C HIS A 36 -6.76 0.14 6.86
N SER A 37 -6.66 0.83 8.01
CA SER A 37 -5.40 0.93 8.75
C SER A 37 -4.89 -0.44 9.22
N LYS A 38 -5.80 -1.32 9.68
CA LYS A 38 -5.47 -2.70 10.05
C LYS A 38 -5.00 -3.53 8.85
N TYR A 39 -5.59 -3.30 7.68
CA TYR A 39 -5.16 -3.95 6.43
C TYR A 39 -3.77 -3.49 5.99
N LEU A 40 -3.49 -2.18 6.00
CA LEU A 40 -2.18 -1.62 5.63
C LEU A 40 -1.06 -2.14 6.55
N LYS A 41 -1.30 -2.20 7.87
CA LYS A 41 -0.36 -2.81 8.83
C LYS A 41 -0.05 -4.27 8.50
N LYS A 42 -1.06 -5.06 8.10
CA LYS A 42 -0.87 -6.46 7.66
C LYS A 42 -0.06 -6.57 6.38
N LEU A 43 -0.14 -5.59 5.49
CA LEU A 43 0.66 -5.53 4.26
C LEU A 43 2.10 -5.06 4.49
N GLY A 44 2.48 -4.72 5.71
CA GLY A 44 3.82 -4.26 6.07
C GLY A 44 4.02 -2.74 5.94
N PHE A 45 2.95 -1.96 5.81
CA PHE A 45 3.05 -0.51 5.91
C PHE A 45 3.23 -0.07 7.37
N ARG A 46 4.11 0.90 7.59
CA ARG A 46 4.39 1.56 8.87
C ARG A 46 3.59 2.85 8.94
N ASN A 47 2.98 3.15 10.09
CA ASN A 47 2.30 4.43 10.29
C ASN A 47 3.36 5.50 10.57
N VAL A 48 3.37 6.55 9.76
CA VAL A 48 4.33 7.67 9.86
C VAL A 48 3.71 8.91 10.47
N ASP A 49 2.43 9.14 10.24
CA ASP A 49 1.71 10.27 10.82
C ASP A 49 0.20 9.99 10.83
N GLY A 50 -0.38 9.62 11.97
CA GLY A 50 -1.83 9.51 12.16
C GLY A 50 -2.55 8.67 11.09
N SER A 51 -3.03 9.33 10.04
CA SER A 51 -3.67 8.75 8.86
C SER A 51 -2.70 8.21 7.80
N THR A 52 -1.43 8.59 7.80
CA THR A 52 -0.45 8.30 6.75
C THR A 52 0.38 7.06 7.05
N PHE A 53 0.49 6.20 6.04
CA PHE A 53 1.19 4.92 6.07
C PHE A 53 2.22 4.84 4.95
N MET A 54 3.40 4.31 5.26
CA MET A 54 4.52 4.19 4.32
C MET A 54 5.07 2.75 4.29
N LYS A 55 5.43 2.27 3.10
CA LYS A 55 6.18 1.03 2.92
C LYS A 55 7.28 1.22 1.88
N ASP A 56 8.47 0.74 2.20
CA ASP A 56 9.60 0.75 1.27
C ASP A 56 9.39 -0.34 0.21
N LEU A 57 9.66 0.00 -1.04
CA LEU A 57 9.69 -0.93 -2.16
C LEU A 57 11.10 -1.53 -2.19
N VAL A 58 11.26 -2.71 -1.59
CA VAL A 58 12.55 -3.41 -1.58
C VAL A 58 12.89 -3.82 -3.02
N THR A 59 14.10 -3.48 -3.46
CA THR A 59 14.67 -3.86 -4.75
C THR A 59 14.82 -5.38 -4.89
#